data_AF-A0A7W1J6Q6-F1
#
_entry.id   AF-A0A7W1J6Q6-F1
#
_cell.length_a   1.000
_cell.length_b   1.000
_cell.length_c   1.000
_cell.angle_alpha   90.00
_cell.angle_beta   90.00
_cell.angle_gamma   90.00
#
_symmetry.space_group_name_H-M   'P 1'
#
loop_
_entity.id
_entity.type
_entity.pdbx_description
1 polymer ?
#
loop_
_entity_poly.entity_id
_entity_poly.type
_entity_poly.pdbx_seq_one_letter_code
_entity_poly.pdbx_strand_id
1 'polypeptide(L)' 'MKNSFSIKNLLPALVPDLNYHALKISSGSIAMIAFEKLQTEMDMFKAIEIREQLLDYCKMDTLAMVKVFEVLEESCKF' A
#
# COMPACT_ATOMS: atom_id res chain seq x y z
N MET A 1 16.15 10.90 -10.20
CA MET A 1 15.56 11.16 -8.86
C MET A 1 15.54 9.85 -8.08
N LYS A 2 16.03 9.80 -6.83
CA LYS A 2 16.22 8.55 -6.06
C LYS A 2 14.93 8.07 -5.34
N ASN A 3 13.75 8.01 -5.98
CA ASN A 3 12.49 7.50 -5.37
C ASN A 3 12.23 7.88 -3.89
N SER A 4 12.76 9.02 -3.45
CA SER A 4 12.94 9.36 -2.04
C SER A 4 11.66 9.88 -1.39
N PHE A 5 10.63 10.07 -2.20
CA PHE A 5 9.35 10.64 -1.80
C PHE A 5 8.20 9.62 -1.88
N SER A 6 8.49 8.33 -2.11
CA SER A 6 7.43 7.32 -2.08
C SER A 6 6.96 7.10 -0.65
N ILE A 7 5.64 6.97 -0.45
CA ILE A 7 5.05 6.70 0.85
C ILE A 7 5.64 5.44 1.51
N LYS A 8 6.11 4.47 0.72
CA LYS A 8 6.72 3.24 1.25
C LYS A 8 8.06 3.47 1.94
N ASN A 9 8.77 4.52 1.56
CA ASN A 9 10.02 4.92 2.19
C ASN A 9 9.76 5.91 3.34
N LEU A 10 8.74 6.76 3.18
CA LEU A 10 8.36 7.75 4.18
C LEU A 10 7.70 7.12 5.41
N LEU A 11 6.76 6.18 5.20
CA LEU A 11 5.96 5.59 6.27
C LEU A 11 6.82 4.95 7.37
N PRO A 12 7.80 4.08 7.08
CA PRO A 12 8.64 3.49 8.13
C PRO A 12 9.56 4.50 8.83
N ALA A 13 9.86 5.63 8.18
CA ALA A 13 10.67 6.69 8.78
C ALA A 13 9.87 7.50 9.83
N LEU A 14 8.55 7.62 9.64
CA LEU A 14 7.66 8.34 10.56
C LEU A 14 6.96 7.41 11.55
N VAL A 15 6.63 6.18 11.14
CA VAL A 15 5.90 5.17 11.90
C VAL A 15 6.59 3.81 11.69
N PRO A 16 7.65 3.49 12.46
CA PRO A 16 8.52 2.33 12.23
C PRO A 16 7.81 0.98 12.18
N ASP A 17 6.69 0.85 12.90
CA ASP A 17 5.90 -0.39 12.97
C ASP A 17 5.01 -0.63 11.74
N LEU A 18 4.84 0.37 10.87
CA LEU A 18 4.01 0.26 9.66
C LEU A 18 4.85 0.26 8.39
N ASN A 19 4.62 -0.76 7.57
CA ASN A 19 5.27 -0.93 6.28
C ASN A 19 4.45 -1.88 5.38
N TYR A 20 4.90 -2.03 4.14
CA TYR A 20 4.23 -2.84 3.12
C TYR A 20 4.81 -4.26 3.01
N HIS A 21 5.81 -4.66 3.80
CA HIS A 21 6.58 -5.89 3.59
C HIS A 21 5.77 -7.17 3.84
N ALA A 22 4.74 -7.11 4.69
CA ALA A 22 3.87 -8.25 4.96
C ALA A 22 2.81 -8.50 3.86
N LEU A 23 2.63 -7.55 2.94
CA LEU A 23 1.61 -7.66 1.89
C LEU A 23 2.11 -8.49 0.70
N LYS A 24 1.23 -9.33 0.16
CA LYS A 24 1.50 -10.08 -1.09
C LYS A 24 1.66 -9.14 -2.28
N ILE A 25 0.84 -8.10 -2.36
CA ILE A 25 0.99 -6.97 -3.27
C ILE A 25 1.55 -5.81 -2.45
N SER A 26 2.84 -5.52 -2.63
CA SER A 26 3.56 -4.52 -1.82
C SER A 26 4.05 -3.32 -2.64
N SER A 27 3.73 -3.27 -3.94
CA SER A 27 4.08 -2.12 -4.78
C SER A 27 2.99 -1.74 -5.77
N GLY A 28 2.87 -0.44 -6.04
CA GLY A 28 1.92 0.09 -7.01
C GLY A 28 2.09 -0.51 -8.41
N SER A 29 3.32 -0.79 -8.87
CA SER A 29 3.51 -1.46 -10.16
C SER A 29 2.95 -2.89 -10.17
N ILE A 30 3.19 -3.66 -9.10
CA ILE A 30 2.59 -5.00 -8.94
C ILE A 30 1.07 -4.92 -8.82
N ALA A 31 0.55 -3.94 -8.08
CA ALA A 31 -0.89 -3.72 -7.94
C ALA A 31 -1.56 -3.44 -9.28
N MET A 32 -0.95 -2.60 -10.14
CA MET A 32 -1.45 -2.32 -11.48
C MET A 32 -1.50 -3.58 -12.35
N ILE A 33 -0.42 -4.37 -12.36
CA ILE A 33 -0.36 -5.63 -13.13
C ILE A 33 -1.39 -6.65 -12.60
N ALA A 34 -1.52 -6.78 -11.29
CA ALA A 34 -2.48 -7.68 -10.66
C ALA A 34 -3.93 -7.26 -10.98
N PHE A 35 -4.22 -5.96 -10.98
CA PHE A 35 -5.52 -5.43 -11.35
C PHE A 35 -5.84 -5.66 -12.83
N GLU A 36 -4.87 -5.45 -13.73
CA GLU A 36 -5.02 -5.77 -15.16
C GLU A 36 -5.29 -7.26 -15.37
N LYS A 37 -4.59 -8.13 -14.64
CA LYS A 37 -4.76 -9.59 -14.72
C LYS A 37 -6.20 -10.03 -14.40
N LEU A 38 -6.92 -9.33 -13.52
CA LEU A 38 -8.32 -9.65 -13.20
C LEU A 38 -9.25 -9.59 -14.42
N GLN A 39 -8.89 -8.88 -15.49
CA GLN A 39 -9.71 -8.77 -16.70
C GLN A 39 -9.76 -10.08 -17.51
N THR A 40 -8.73 -10.93 -17.38
CA THR A 40 -8.57 -12.15 -18.19
C THR A 40 -8.48 -13.42 -17.36
N GLU A 41 -8.43 -13.31 -16.03
CA GLU A 41 -8.37 -14.46 -15.12
C GLU A 41 -9.70 -15.22 -15.11
N MET A 42 -9.68 -16.47 -15.59
CA MET A 42 -10.85 -17.34 -15.68
C MET A 42 -10.99 -18.25 -14.45
N ASP A 43 -9.92 -18.44 -13.68
CA ASP A 43 -9.97 -19.20 -12.43
C ASP A 43 -10.56 -18.34 -11.31
N MET A 44 -11.78 -18.68 -10.88
CA MET A 44 -12.52 -17.93 -9.86
C MET A 44 -11.75 -17.83 -8.54
N PHE A 45 -11.07 -18.90 -8.11
CA PHE A 45 -10.35 -18.89 -6.85
C PHE A 45 -9.14 -17.96 -6.91
N LYS A 46 -8.39 -17.98 -8.03
CA LYS A 46 -7.29 -17.02 -8.25
C LYS A 46 -7.79 -15.59 -8.33
N ALA A 47 -8.92 -15.36 -9.00
CA ALA A 47 -9.49 -14.02 -9.13
C ALA A 47 -9.98 -13.46 -7.79
N ILE A 48 -10.47 -14.31 -6.88
CA ILE A 48 -10.81 -13.91 -5.50
C ILE A 48 -9.54 -13.59 -4.72
N GLU A 49 -8.53 -14.46 -4.77
CA GLU A 49 -7.26 -14.26 -4.07
C GLU A 49 -6.58 -12.94 -4.49
N ILE A 50 -6.51 -12.64 -5.79
CA ILE A 50 -5.95 -11.39 -6.29
C ILE A 50 -6.73 -10.19 -5.77
N ARG A 51 -8.07 -10.26 -5.72
CA ARG A 51 -8.91 -9.19 -5.19
C ARG A 51 -8.65 -8.95 -3.70
N GLU A 52 -8.53 -10.01 -2.90
CA GLU A 52 -8.22 -9.89 -1.47
C GLU A 52 -6.86 -9.24 -1.24
N GLN A 53 -5.83 -9.67 -1.98
CA GLN A 53 -4.49 -9.08 -1.90
C GLN A 53 -4.48 -7.61 -2.33
N LEU A 54 -5.24 -7.23 -3.36
CA LEU A 54 -5.40 -5.84 -3.78
C LEU A 54 -6.14 -5.01 -2.72
N LEU A 55 -7.18 -5.57 -2.09
CA LEU A 55 -7.90 -4.89 -1.02
C LEU A 55 -7.00 -4.62 0.18
N ASP A 56 -6.16 -5.57 0.57
CA ASP A 56 -5.22 -5.36 1.67
C ASP A 56 -4.16 -4.29 1.33
N TYR A 57 -3.71 -4.24 0.08
CA TYR A 57 -2.86 -3.15 -0.41
C TYR A 57 -3.56 -1.79 -0.32
N CYS A 58 -4.81 -1.67 -0.81
CA CYS A 58 -5.58 -0.43 -0.76
C CYS A 58 -5.88 0.04 0.68
N LYS A 59 -6.17 -0.90 1.59
CA LYS A 59 -6.33 -0.60 3.03
C LYS A 59 -5.04 -0.02 3.61
N MET A 60 -3.89 -0.62 3.30
CA MET A 60 -2.60 -0.11 3.77
C MET A 60 -2.28 1.27 3.21
N ASP A 61 -2.53 1.54 1.92
CA ASP A 61 -2.36 2.86 1.31
C ASP A 61 -3.19 3.94 2.05
N THR A 62 -4.43 3.61 2.42
CA THR A 62 -5.29 4.54 3.16
C THR A 62 -4.79 4.75 4.59
N LEU A 63 -4.48 3.66 5.30
CA LEU A 63 -4.00 3.72 6.68
C LEU A 63 -2.67 4.48 6.78
N ALA A 64 -1.74 4.23 5.85
CA ALA A 64 -0.46 4.91 5.78
C ALA A 64 -0.63 6.43 5.70
N MET A 65 -1.54 6.91 4.86
CA MET A 65 -1.81 8.35 4.73
C MET A 65 -2.36 8.97 6.01
N VAL A 66 -3.30 8.28 6.68
CA VAL A 66 -3.84 8.73 7.98
C VAL A 66 -2.74 8.82 9.03
N LYS A 67 -1.88 7.80 9.13
CA LYS A 67 -0.79 7.77 10.11
C LYS A 67 0.29 8.80 9.84
N VAL A 68 0.63 9.04 8.57
CA VAL A 68 1.53 10.13 8.20
C VAL A 68 0.91 11.48 8.59
N PHE A 69 -0.38 11.68 8.33
CA PHE A 69 -1.07 12.92 8.70
C PHE A 69 -1.08 13.15 10.22
N GLU A 70 -1.42 12.14 11.02
CA GLU A 70 -1.42 12.22 12.49
C GLU A 70 -0.05 12.69 13.04
N VAL A 71 1.05 12.09 12.57
CA VAL A 71 2.42 12.46 12.99
C VAL A 71 2.75 13.91 12.62
N LEU A 72 2.39 14.34 11.41
CA LEU A 72 2.64 15.71 10.93
C LEU A 72 1.80 16.73 11.69
N GLU A 73 0.53 16.43 11.94
CA GLU A 73 -0.37 17.30 12.70
C GLU A 73 0.15 17.49 14.13
N GLU A 74 0.56 16.41 14.81
CA GLU A 74 1.16 16.49 16.15
C GLU A 74 2.44 17.33 16.18
N SER A 75 3.27 17.23 15.14
CA SER A 75 4.53 17.97 15.02
C SER A 75 4.35 19.46 14.76
N CYS A 76 3.18 19.87 14.25
CA CYS A 76 2.86 21.26 13.90
C CYS A 76 1.91 21.95 14.91
N LYS A 77 1.58 21.30 16.03
CA LYS A 77 0.80 21.94 17.12
C LYS A 77 1.66 23.02 17.78
N PHE A 78 1.22 24.27 17.67
CA PHE A 78 1.80 25.45 18.32
C PHE A 78 1.36 25.55 19.78
#